data_AF-A0A924JG69-F1
#
_entry.id   AF-A0A924JG69-F1
#
_cell.length_a   1.000
_cell.length_b   1.000
_cell.length_c   1.000
_cell.angle_alpha   90.00
_cell.angle_beta   90.00
_cell.angle_gamma   90.00
#
_symmetry.space_group_name_H-M   'P 1'
#
loop_
_entity.id
_entity.type
_entity.pdbx_description
1 polymer ?
#
loop_
_entity_poly.entity_id
_entity_poly.type
_entity_poly.pdbx_seq_one_letter_code
_entity_poly.pdbx_strand_id
1 'polypeptide(L)'
;MYLDHPAISATNGDTEPDRVERLNRVYGYAIALADADANGDCITKLTRLHDHKGQLIVHWAVAPNAREQDYFLRAWKSLIGDRSENVAHQLEAGI
;
A
#
# COMPACT_ATOMS: atom_id res chain seq x y z
N MET A 1 -14.60 -15.53 -2.53
CA MET A 1 -13.45 -15.10 -3.34
C MET A 1 -12.38 -14.70 -2.34
N TYR A 2 -11.31 -15.50 -2.21
CA TYR A 2 -10.19 -15.17 -1.32
C TYR A 2 -9.41 -14.08 -2.04
N LEU A 3 -9.56 -12.82 -1.62
CA LEU A 3 -8.67 -11.77 -2.06
C LEU A 3 -7.32 -12.15 -1.45
N ASP A 4 -6.34 -12.51 -2.27
CA ASP A 4 -4.97 -12.64 -1.76
C ASP A 4 -4.57 -11.25 -1.27
N HIS A 5 -4.68 -11.06 0.04
CA HIS A 5 -4.30 -9.82 0.68
C HIS A 5 -2.79 -9.63 0.46
N PRO A 6 -2.33 -8.42 0.11
CA PRO A 6 -0.93 -8.18 -0.08
C PRO A 6 -0.17 -8.50 1.20
N ALA A 7 1.05 -9.03 1.08
CA ALA A 7 1.93 -9.19 2.22
C ALA A 7 2.22 -7.81 2.83
N ILE A 8 2.24 -7.69 4.15
CA ILE A 8 2.55 -6.44 4.85
C ILE A 8 3.79 -6.65 5.70
N SER A 9 4.79 -5.81 5.53
CA SER A 9 6.04 -5.89 6.31
C SER A 9 6.65 -4.51 6.55
N ALA A 10 7.56 -4.42 7.52
CA ALA A 10 8.26 -3.18 7.82
C ALA A 10 9.71 -3.49 8.18
N THR A 11 10.61 -2.54 7.89
CA THR A 11 11.96 -2.57 8.49
C THR A 11 11.82 -2.51 10.01
N ASN A 12 12.49 -3.41 10.72
CA ASN A 12 12.38 -3.58 12.18
C ASN A 12 10.95 -3.88 12.69
N GLY A 13 10.08 -4.50 11.87
CA GLY A 13 8.69 -4.77 12.24
C GLY A 13 8.50 -5.57 13.53
N ASP A 14 9.47 -6.44 13.88
CA ASP A 14 9.43 -7.22 15.12
C ASP A 14 9.64 -6.36 16.39
N THR A 15 10.32 -5.22 16.26
CA THR A 15 10.60 -4.29 17.37
C THR A 15 9.81 -2.99 17.29
N GLU A 16 9.21 -2.70 16.13
CA GLU A 16 8.39 -1.50 15.84
C GLU A 16 7.05 -1.93 15.20
N PRO A 17 6.18 -2.63 15.96
CA PRO A 17 4.94 -3.23 15.45
C PRO A 17 3.92 -2.19 14.96
N ASP A 18 4.00 -0.95 15.46
CA ASP A 18 3.16 0.17 15.05
C ASP A 18 3.31 0.50 13.55
N ARG A 19 4.47 0.20 12.95
CA ARG A 19 4.69 0.34 11.50
C ARG A 19 3.79 -0.60 10.70
N VAL A 20 3.67 -1.85 11.13
CA VAL A 20 2.80 -2.85 10.48
C VAL A 20 1.33 -2.47 10.67
N GLU A 21 0.95 -1.99 11.87
CA GLU A 21 -0.40 -1.49 12.12
C GLU A 21 -0.74 -0.26 11.27
N ARG A 22 0.21 0.64 11.04
CA ARG A 22 0.04 1.77 10.11
C ARG A 22 -0.21 1.29 8.69
N LEU A 23 0.58 0.32 8.20
CA LEU A 23 0.38 -0.22 6.85
C LEU A 23 -0.97 -0.91 6.67
N ASN A 24 -1.48 -1.62 7.68
CA ASN A 24 -2.83 -2.18 7.64
C ASN A 24 -3.90 -1.09 7.48
N ARG A 25 -3.77 0.03 8.20
CA ARG A 25 -4.67 1.18 8.08
C ARG A 25 -4.55 1.86 6.71
N VAL A 26 -3.32 2.03 6.21
CA VAL A 26 -3.04 2.60 4.89
C VAL A 26 -3.63 1.75 3.78
N TYR A 27 -3.47 0.43 3.86
CA TYR A 27 -4.09 -0.52 2.94
C TYR A 27 -5.61 -0.38 2.94
N GLY A 28 -6.25 -0.44 4.12
CA GLY A 28 -7.71 -0.29 4.22
C GLY A 28 -8.21 1.04 3.64
N TYR A 29 -7.52 2.14 3.93
CA TYR A 29 -7.87 3.46 3.37
C TYR A 29 -7.74 3.48 1.85
N ALA A 30 -6.61 3.01 1.29
CA ALA A 30 -6.36 3.02 -0.15
C ALA A 30 -7.39 2.16 -0.90
N ILE A 31 -7.74 0.98 -0.36
CA ILE A 31 -8.77 0.12 -0.94
C ILE A 31 -10.17 0.76 -0.85
N ALA A 32 -10.48 1.47 0.24
CA ALA A 32 -11.74 2.21 0.34
C ALA A 32 -11.84 3.35 -0.70
N LEU A 33 -10.72 4.02 -1.02
CA LEU A 33 -10.68 4.99 -2.12
C LEU A 33 -10.90 4.33 -3.48
N ALA A 34 -10.24 3.18 -3.72
CA ALA A 34 -10.41 2.43 -4.95
C ALA A 34 -11.85 1.95 -5.15
N ASP A 35 -12.49 1.48 -4.08
CA ASP A 35 -13.90 1.07 -4.08
C ASP A 35 -14.83 2.24 -4.40
N ALA A 36 -14.61 3.41 -3.78
CA ALA A 36 -15.38 4.63 -4.04
C ALA A 36 -15.28 5.11 -5.50
N ASP A 37 -14.14 4.86 -6.15
CA ASP A 37 -13.90 5.16 -7.57
C ASP A 37 -14.34 4.03 -8.53
N ALA A 38 -14.97 2.96 -8.00
CA ALA A 38 -15.33 1.75 -8.74
C ALA A 38 -14.13 1.05 -9.42
N ASN A 39 -12.92 1.20 -8.86
CA ASN A 39 -11.70 0.54 -9.32
C ASN A 39 -11.38 -0.73 -8.50
N GLY A 40 -12.30 -1.70 -8.55
CA GLY A 40 -12.15 -2.97 -7.83
C GLY A 40 -10.92 -3.79 -8.22
N ASP A 41 -10.38 -3.58 -9.43
CA ASP A 41 -9.18 -4.27 -9.91
C ASP A 41 -7.89 -3.81 -9.20
N CYS A 42 -7.91 -2.68 -8.48
CA CYS A 42 -6.72 -2.19 -7.79
C CYS A 42 -6.16 -3.22 -6.79
N ILE A 43 -7.03 -3.93 -6.07
CA ILE A 43 -6.63 -4.88 -5.02
C ILE A 43 -5.89 -6.09 -5.59
N THR A 44 -6.29 -6.56 -6.77
CA THR A 44 -5.75 -7.79 -7.38
C THR A 44 -4.36 -7.57 -7.99
N LYS A 45 -3.94 -6.32 -8.13
CA LYS A 45 -2.63 -5.94 -8.66
C LYS A 45 -1.56 -5.82 -7.58
N LEU A 46 -1.92 -5.85 -6.29
CA LEU A 46 -0.99 -5.65 -5.19
C LEU A 46 -0.35 -6.97 -4.76
N THR A 47 0.96 -6.96 -4.51
CA THR A 47 1.66 -8.13 -3.94
C THR A 47 2.14 -7.87 -2.52
N ARG A 48 2.63 -6.66 -2.24
CA ARG A 48 3.19 -6.30 -0.93
C ARG A 48 3.09 -4.81 -0.64
N LEU A 49 2.87 -4.46 0.63
CA LEU A 49 3.17 -3.14 1.17
C LEU A 49 4.34 -3.26 2.13
N HIS A 50 5.33 -2.38 1.98
CA HIS A 50 6.50 -2.35 2.84
C HIS A 50 6.79 -0.95 3.38
N ASP A 51 7.04 -0.82 4.68
CA ASP A 51 7.58 0.39 5.29
C ASP A 51 9.11 0.28 5.36
N HIS A 52 9.80 1.00 4.47
CA HIS A 52 11.24 1.09 4.47
C HIS A 52 11.70 2.35 5.20
N LYS A 53 11.78 2.28 6.53
CA LYS A 53 12.28 3.37 7.39
C LYS A 53 11.52 4.69 7.17
N GLY A 54 10.19 4.65 7.09
CA GLY A 54 9.34 5.83 6.87
C GLY A 54 9.07 6.17 5.39
N GLN A 55 9.45 5.29 4.47
CA GLN A 55 8.96 5.30 3.09
C GLN A 55 7.95 4.18 2.90
N LEU A 56 6.78 4.49 2.36
CA LEU A 56 5.87 3.46 1.86
C LEU A 56 6.36 2.96 0.51
N ILE A 57 6.58 1.66 0.38
CA ILE A 57 6.82 0.98 -0.90
C ILE A 57 5.61 0.10 -1.19
N VAL A 58 4.94 0.39 -2.30
CA VAL A 58 3.82 -0.41 -2.80
C VAL A 58 4.33 -1.28 -3.94
N HIS A 59 4.31 -2.59 -3.73
CA HIS A 59 4.71 -3.59 -4.74
C HIS A 59 3.49 -4.07 -5.51
N TRP A 60 3.65 -4.11 -6.83
CA TRP A 60 2.60 -4.45 -7.77
C TRP A 60 2.99 -5.64 -8.63
N ALA A 61 2.05 -6.55 -8.88
CA ALA A 61 2.16 -7.60 -9.90
C ALA A 61 1.91 -7.03 -11.31
N VAL A 62 1.10 -5.97 -11.40
CA VAL A 62 0.75 -5.29 -12.66
C VAL A 62 0.96 -3.79 -12.46
N ALA A 63 1.56 -3.12 -13.44
CA ALA A 63 1.90 -1.71 -13.33
C ALA A 63 0.68 -0.86 -12.94
N PRO A 64 0.77 -0.02 -11.89
CA PRO A 64 -0.34 0.81 -11.46
C PRO A 64 -0.51 2.02 -12.38
N ASN A 65 -1.76 2.44 -12.60
CA ASN A 65 -2.07 3.72 -13.23
C ASN A 65 -2.00 4.88 -12.22
N ALA A 66 -2.15 6.12 -12.71
CA ALA A 66 -2.04 7.32 -11.88
C ALA A 66 -3.04 7.38 -10.71
N ARG A 67 -4.28 6.87 -10.90
CA ARG A 67 -5.29 6.84 -9.83
C ARG A 67 -4.91 5.85 -8.75
N GLU A 68 -4.43 4.67 -9.16
CA GLU A 68 -3.98 3.63 -8.24
C GLU A 68 -2.78 4.11 -7.40
N GLN A 69 -1.85 4.86 -8.00
CA GLN A 69 -0.77 5.49 -7.27
C GLN A 69 -1.29 6.56 -6.29
N ASP A 70 -2.24 7.40 -6.73
CA ASP A 70 -2.84 8.45 -5.91
C ASP A 70 -3.55 7.92 -4.65
N TYR A 71 -4.19 6.74 -4.71
CA TYR A 71 -4.83 6.14 -3.53
C TYR A 71 -3.86 5.93 -2.38
N PHE A 72 -2.67 5.39 -2.69
CA PHE A 72 -1.64 5.15 -1.69
C PHE A 72 -0.95 6.43 -1.24
N LEU A 73 -0.74 7.39 -2.14
CA LEU A 73 -0.24 8.72 -1.78
C LEU A 73 -1.17 9.41 -0.76
N ARG A 74 -2.48 9.43 -1.05
CA ARG A 74 -3.49 10.03 -0.15
C ARG A 74 -3.58 9.29 1.17
N ALA A 75 -3.57 7.96 1.16
CA ALA A 75 -3.57 7.16 2.37
C ALA A 75 -2.33 7.45 3.24
N TRP A 76 -1.13 7.51 2.63
CA TRP A 76 0.12 7.78 3.34
C TRP A 76 0.20 9.21 3.91
N LYS A 77 -0.26 10.20 3.16
CA LYS A 77 -0.32 11.62 3.56
C LYS A 77 -1.37 11.90 4.64
N SER A 78 -2.32 10.99 4.84
CA SER A 78 -3.42 11.17 5.80
C SER A 78 -2.98 11.04 7.26
N LEU A 79 -3.92 11.29 8.18
CA LEU A 79 -3.75 11.07 9.62
C LEU A 79 -3.48 9.61 9.99
N ILE A 80 -3.86 8.65 9.13
CA ILE A 80 -3.64 7.22 9.40
C ILE A 80 -2.30 6.70 8.89
N GLY A 81 -1.60 7.49 8.06
CA GLY A 81 -0.29 7.18 7.50
C GLY A 81 0.83 7.88 8.27
N ASP A 82 1.82 8.40 7.53
CA ASP A 82 3.00 9.08 8.09
C ASP A 82 2.97 10.60 7.83
N ARG A 83 1.89 11.11 7.22
CA ARG A 83 1.71 12.54 6.87
C ARG A 83 2.74 13.11 5.90
N SER A 84 3.53 12.25 5.26
CA SER A 84 4.48 12.61 4.21
C SER A 84 3.97 12.19 2.84
N GLU A 85 4.68 12.61 1.79
CA GLU A 85 4.46 12.17 0.40
C GLU A 85 5.47 11.09 -0.02
N ASN A 86 6.17 10.49 0.95
CA ASN A 86 7.26 9.55 0.70
C ASN A 86 6.73 8.15 0.33
N VAL A 87 6.22 8.04 -0.89
CA VAL A 87 5.65 6.82 -1.47
C VAL A 87 6.42 6.43 -2.73
N ALA A 88 6.81 5.16 -2.82
CA ALA A 88 7.42 4.56 -4.00
C ALA A 88 6.54 3.42 -4.53
N HIS A 89 6.47 3.30 -5.85
CA HIS A 89 5.77 2.21 -6.52
C HIS A 89 6.77 1.32 -7.25
N GLN A 90 6.71 0.02 -7.00
CA GLN A 90 7.61 -0.95 -7.61
C GLN A 90 6.81 -2.05 -8.31
N LEU A 91 7.11 -2.29 -9.58
CA LEU A 91 6.62 -3.48 -10.29
C LEU A 91 7.54 -4.65 -9.93
N GLU A 92 6.99 -5.73 -9.39
CA GLU A 92 7.77 -6.96 -9.25
C GLU A 92 7.99 -7.52 -10.65
N ALA A 93 9.26 -7.65 -11.06
CA ALA A 93 9.60 -8.32 -12.30
C ALA A 93 9.18 -9.79 -12.15
N GLY A 94 8.26 -10.24 -12.99
CA GLY A 94 7.81 -11.64 -12.98
C GLY A 94 9.00 -12.59 -13.06
N ILE A 95 8.98 -13.63 -12.22
CA ILE A 95 9.78 -14.84 -12.41
C ILE A 95 9.26 -15.56 -13.64
#